data_AF-A0A3E3EBA9-F1
#
_entry.id   AF-A0A3E3EBA9-F1
#
_cell.length_a   1.000
_cell.length_b   1.000
_cell.length_c   1.000
_cell.angle_alpha   90.00
_cell.angle_beta   90.00
_cell.angle_gamma   90.00
#
_symmetry.space_group_name_H-M   'P 1'
#
loop_
_entity.id
_entity.type
_entity.pdbx_description
1 polymer ?
#
loop_
_entity_poly.entity_id
_entity_poly.type
_entity_poly.pdbx_seq_one_letter_code
_entity_poly.pdbx_strand_id
1 'polypeptide(L)'
;MKQYHVISAKNFGYESELGDETYDYFVFPSNKFSQSDVMSLFVSITKYTWKNNNEYPYTAYEYMGTQYCSDLYGKQYYQIIYNGLFDEDNVPYIP
;
A
#
# COMPACT_ATOMS: atom_id res chain seq x y z
N MET A 1 11.29 -10.92 -20.28
CA MET A 1 11.18 -10.93 -18.81
C MET A 1 9.93 -10.14 -18.45
N LYS A 2 9.03 -10.69 -17.63
CA LYS A 2 7.85 -9.93 -17.20
C LYS A 2 8.27 -8.93 -16.13
N GLN A 3 7.64 -7.76 -16.15
CA GLN A 3 7.88 -6.69 -15.19
C GLN A 3 6.61 -6.36 -14.44
N TYR A 4 6.79 -5.89 -13.22
CA TYR A 4 5.71 -5.60 -12.29
C TYR A 4 5.95 -4.28 -11.57
N HIS A 5 4.90 -3.49 -11.42
CA HIS A 5 4.86 -2.39 -10.48
C HIS A 5 4.77 -2.95 -9.07
N VAL A 6 5.66 -2.52 -8.19
CA VAL A 6 5.66 -2.93 -6.78
C VAL A 6 5.37 -1.72 -5.91
N ILE A 7 4.40 -1.89 -5.02
CA ILE A 7 4.01 -0.89 -4.02
C ILE A 7 4.15 -1.50 -2.64
N SER A 8 4.74 -0.74 -1.72
CA SER A 8 4.73 -1.05 -0.28
C SER A 8 3.73 -0.14 0.42
N ALA A 9 2.77 -0.74 1.10
CA ALA A 9 1.73 -0.07 1.83
C ALA A 9 1.94 -0.30 3.34
N LYS A 10 2.31 0.75 4.07
CA LYS A 10 2.67 0.66 5.48
C LYS A 10 1.43 0.47 6.34
N ASN A 11 1.37 -0.62 7.10
CA ASN A 11 0.29 -0.88 8.06
C ASN A 11 0.31 0.14 9.21
N PHE A 12 -0.84 0.32 9.84
CA PHE A 12 -0.95 1.10 11.09
C PHE A 12 -0.39 0.28 12.25
N GLY A 13 0.49 0.88 13.04
CA GLY A 13 1.13 0.24 14.18
C GLY A 13 2.61 0.59 14.25
N TYR A 14 3.26 0.17 15.34
CA TYR A 14 4.71 0.32 15.48
C TYR A 14 5.42 -0.85 14.81
N GLU A 15 6.54 -0.60 14.14
CA GLU A 15 7.35 -1.64 13.48
C GLU A 15 7.74 -2.77 14.43
N SER A 16 8.05 -2.45 15.70
CA SER A 16 8.34 -3.45 16.73
C SER A 16 7.17 -4.37 17.09
N GLU A 17 5.93 -3.94 16.84
CA GLU A 17 4.72 -4.72 17.08
C GLU A 17 4.33 -5.55 15.85
N LEU A 18 4.57 -5.00 14.65
CA LEU A 18 4.18 -5.60 13.38
C LEU A 18 5.23 -6.58 12.84
N GLY A 19 6.51 -6.39 13.18
CA GLY A 19 7.60 -7.19 12.62
C GLY A 19 7.59 -7.14 11.08
N ASP A 20 7.58 -8.32 10.45
CA ASP A 20 7.54 -8.45 8.99
C ASP A 20 6.23 -7.95 8.35
N GLU A 21 5.16 -7.77 9.14
CA GLU A 21 3.87 -7.23 8.68
C GLU A 21 3.84 -5.69 8.65
N THR A 22 5.00 -5.03 8.77
CA THR A 22 5.09 -3.56 8.69
C THR A 22 4.55 -3.04 7.36
N TYR A 23 4.70 -3.82 6.28
CA TYR A 23 4.21 -3.48 4.95
C TYR A 23 3.40 -4.61 4.33
N ASP A 24 2.28 -4.25 3.73
CA ASP A 24 1.66 -5.07 2.69
C ASP A 24 2.32 -4.73 1.34
N TYR A 25 2.62 -5.74 0.55
CA TYR A 25 3.17 -5.55 -0.80
C TYR A 25 2.08 -5.80 -1.84
N PHE A 26 1.98 -4.88 -2.80
CA PHE A 26 1.10 -5.03 -3.95
C PHE A 26 1.94 -5.12 -5.22
N VAL A 27 1.64 -6.12 -6.05
CA VAL A 27 2.39 -6.44 -7.27
C VAL A 27 1.43 -6.43 -8.45
N PHE A 28 1.66 -5.53 -9.42
CA PHE A 28 0.78 -5.36 -10.58
C PHE A 28 1.55 -5.54 -11.89
N PRO A 29 1.05 -6.31 -12.87
CA PRO A 29 1.73 -6.50 -14.16
C PRO A 29 1.89 -5.18 -14.91
N SER A 30 3.13 -4.79 -15.26
CA SER A 30 3.42 -3.52 -15.93
C SER A 30 2.93 -3.45 -17.38
N ASN A 31 2.63 -4.59 -17.97
CA ASN A 31 2.01 -4.67 -19.31
C ASN A 31 0.50 -4.45 -19.29
N LYS A 32 -0.13 -4.40 -18.10
CA LYS A 32 -1.58 -4.18 -17.93
C LYS A 32 -1.91 -2.87 -17.22
N PHE A 33 -1.01 -2.41 -16.36
CA PHE A 33 -1.20 -1.21 -15.56
C PHE A 33 0.00 -0.29 -15.73
N SER A 34 -0.25 1.01 -15.76
CA SER A 34 0.78 2.04 -15.60
C SER A 34 1.02 2.36 -14.13
N GLN A 35 2.09 3.09 -13.84
CA GLN A 35 2.35 3.62 -12.49
C GLN A 35 1.18 4.47 -11.97
N SER A 36 0.58 5.31 -12.82
CA SER A 36 -0.57 6.13 -12.43
C SER A 36 -1.79 5.28 -12.10
N ASP A 37 -2.02 4.19 -12.85
CA ASP A 37 -3.16 3.30 -12.58
C ASP A 37 -3.03 2.66 -11.21
N VAL A 38 -1.86 2.09 -10.89
CA VAL A 38 -1.64 1.39 -9.61
C VAL A 38 -1.66 2.35 -8.42
N MET A 39 -1.13 3.57 -8.57
CA MET A 39 -1.16 4.57 -7.52
C MET A 39 -2.57 5.12 -7.29
N SER A 40 -3.42 5.18 -8.34
CA SER A 40 -4.81 5.64 -8.22
C SER A 40 -5.68 4.73 -7.36
N LEU A 41 -5.25 3.48 -7.14
CA LEU A 41 -5.95 2.53 -6.26
C LEU A 41 -5.83 2.91 -4.78
N PHE A 42 -4.96 3.85 -4.40
CA PHE A 42 -4.77 4.28 -3.03
C PHE A 42 -5.26 5.72 -2.85
N VAL A 43 -6.46 5.86 -2.29
CA VAL A 43 -7.12 7.16 -2.13
C VAL A 43 -6.74 7.78 -0.79
N SER A 44 -6.25 9.01 -0.81
CA SER A 44 -5.97 9.76 0.41
C SER A 44 -7.25 10.04 1.20
N ILE A 45 -7.25 9.72 2.48
CA ILE A 45 -8.34 10.02 3.42
C ILE A 45 -7.79 10.78 4.63
N THR A 46 -8.63 11.57 5.28
CA THR A 46 -8.27 12.25 6.54
C THR A 46 -8.67 11.37 7.72
N LYS A 47 -7.73 11.13 8.62
CA LYS A 47 -7.92 10.46 9.90
C LYS A 47 -7.54 11.40 11.04
N TYR A 48 -7.92 11.04 12.25
CA TYR A 48 -7.65 11.84 13.44
C TYR A 48 -6.98 10.99 14.51
N THR A 49 -6.02 11.59 15.21
CA THR A 49 -5.36 10.98 16.37
C THR A 49 -5.48 11.88 17.59
N TRP A 50 -5.61 11.27 18.77
CA TRP A 50 -5.76 11.96 20.03
C TRP A 50 -4.42 12.04 20.75
N LYS A 51 -3.98 13.26 21.08
CA LYS A 51 -2.78 13.49 21.88
C LYS A 51 -2.99 14.68 22.81
N ASN A 52 -2.71 14.52 24.10
CA ASN A 52 -2.82 15.58 25.11
C ASN A 52 -4.18 16.32 25.08
N ASN A 53 -5.30 15.57 25.03
CA ASN A 53 -6.67 16.10 24.91
C ASN A 53 -6.95 16.95 23.66
N ASN A 54 -6.06 16.94 22.67
CA ASN A 54 -6.28 17.56 21.38
C ASN A 54 -6.38 16.49 20.29
N GLU A 55 -7.21 16.78 19.30
CA GLU A 55 -7.36 15.96 18.11
C GLU A 55 -6.51 16.55 16.98
N TYR A 56 -5.69 15.72 16.34
CA TYR A 56 -4.82 16.12 15.25
C TYR A 56 -5.17 15.33 13.98
N PRO A 57 -5.47 16.01 12.87
CA PRO A 57 -5.69 15.33 11.60
C PRO A 57 -4.36 14.81 11.04
N TYR A 58 -4.42 13.69 10.34
CA TYR A 58 -3.33 13.17 9.52
C TYR A 58 -3.88 12.48 8.26
N THR A 59 -3.06 12.40 7.23
CA THR A 59 -3.42 11.72 5.97
C THR A 59 -3.13 10.23 6.09
N ALA A 60 -4.10 9.42 5.70
CA ALA A 60 -3.98 7.98 5.48
C ALA A 60 -4.38 7.65 4.05
N TYR A 61 -4.23 6.39 3.65
CA TYR A 61 -4.58 5.93 2.31
C TYR A 61 -5.46 4.70 2.39
N GLU A 62 -6.62 4.75 1.76
CA GLU A 62 -7.55 3.62 1.64
C GLU A 62 -7.35 2.94 0.30
N TYR A 63 -7.19 1.62 0.33
CA TYR A 63 -7.07 0.83 -0.89
C TYR A 63 -8.46 0.58 -1.49
N MET A 64 -8.64 1.05 -2.72
CA MET A 64 -9.88 0.99 -3.49
C MET A 64 -9.77 0.07 -4.71
N GLY A 65 -8.73 -0.78 -4.76
CA GLY A 65 -8.60 -1.79 -5.80
C GLY A 65 -9.65 -2.89 -5.67
N THR A 66 -10.15 -3.37 -6.80
CA THR A 66 -11.18 -4.42 -6.82
C THR A 66 -10.66 -5.77 -6.30
N GLN A 67 -11.56 -6.69 -5.96
CA GLN A 67 -11.24 -8.08 -5.60
C GLN A 67 -10.35 -8.81 -6.63
N TYR A 68 -10.33 -8.35 -7.89
CA TYR A 68 -9.45 -8.89 -8.93
C TYR A 68 -7.98 -8.48 -8.76
N CYS A 69 -7.70 -7.51 -7.89
CA CYS A 69 -6.38 -6.95 -7.63
C CYS A 69 -5.86 -7.33 -6.23
N SER A 70 -6.75 -7.43 -5.23
CA SER A 70 -6.46 -7.90 -3.87
C SER A 70 -7.77 -7.99 -3.06
N ASP A 71 -7.83 -8.87 -2.07
CA ASP A 71 -8.95 -8.95 -1.10
C ASP A 71 -8.92 -7.82 -0.04
N LEU A 72 -7.95 -6.92 -0.13
CA LEU A 72 -7.71 -5.84 0.84
C LEU A 72 -8.53 -4.57 0.58
N TYR A 73 -9.61 -4.64 -0.21
CA TYR A 73 -10.48 -3.48 -0.47
C TYR A 73 -10.95 -2.84 0.85
N GLY A 74 -10.79 -1.52 0.96
CA GLY A 74 -11.09 -0.76 2.16
C GLY A 74 -10.03 -0.84 3.26
N LYS A 75 -8.97 -1.64 3.11
CA LYS A 75 -7.84 -1.64 4.06
C LYS A 75 -7.11 -0.30 3.97
N GLN A 76 -6.74 0.22 5.13
CA GLN A 76 -6.14 1.55 5.26
C GLN A 76 -4.68 1.42 5.67
N TYR A 77 -3.86 2.31 5.12
CA TYR A 77 -2.42 2.35 5.32
C TYR A 77 -1.98 3.73 5.76
N TYR A 78 -0.91 3.75 6.55
CA TYR A 78 -0.27 4.97 6.99
C TYR A 78 0.48 5.67 5.87
N GLN A 79 1.11 4.90 4.99
CA GLN A 79 1.95 5.41 3.91
C GLN A 79 1.95 4.46 2.71
N ILE A 80 1.98 5.02 1.50
CA ILE A 80 2.11 4.26 0.25
C ILE A 80 3.43 4.66 -0.42
N ILE A 81 4.22 3.67 -0.80
CA ILE A 81 5.53 3.85 -1.45
C ILE A 81 5.53 3.08 -2.76
N TYR A 82 5.74 3.80 -3.87
CA TYR A 82 6.00 3.16 -5.17
C TYR A 82 7.48 2.80 -5.27
N ASN A 83 7.77 1.51 -5.36
CA ASN A 83 9.14 0.99 -5.36
C ASN A 83 9.74 0.88 -6.78
N GLY A 84 8.93 1.09 -7.82
CA GLY A 84 9.38 0.99 -9.20
C GLY A 84 8.94 -0.29 -9.90
N LEU A 85 9.65 -0.60 -10.99
CA LEU A 85 9.48 -1.81 -11.77
C LEU A 85 10.48 -2.87 -11.30
N PHE A 86 9.98 -4.06 -11.01
CA PHE A 86 10.81 -5.24 -10.76
C PHE A 86 10.55 -6.30 -11.81
N ASP A 87 11.61 -7.04 -12.14
CA ASP A 87 11.47 -8.27 -12.91
C ASP A 87 10.82 -9.36 -12.04
N GLU A 88 10.16 -10.34 -12.68
CA GLU A 88 9.43 -11.45 -12.05
C GLU A 88 10.22 -12.17 -10.93
N ASP A 89 11.54 -12.30 -11.06
CA ASP A 89 12.40 -12.96 -10.07
C ASP A 89 12.76 -12.09 -8.84
N ASN A 90 12.47 -10.78 -8.91
CA ASN A 90 12.85 -9.77 -7.91
C ASN A 90 11.63 -9.13 -7.23
N VAL A 91 10.40 -9.57 -7.54
CA VAL A 91 9.21 -9.10 -6.82
C VAL A 91 9.21 -9.64 -5.39
N PRO A 92 8.75 -8.86 -4.39
CA PRO A 92 8.55 -9.38 -3.04
C PRO A 92 7.63 -10.60 -3.10
N TYR A 93 8.05 -11.70 -2.48
CA TYR A 93 7.19 -12.89 -2.36
C TYR A 93 5.96 -12.51 -1.54
N ILE A 94 4.81 -12.40 -2.21
CA ILE A 94 3.52 -12.45 -1.54
C ILE A 94 3.20 -13.94 -1.46
N PRO A 95 3.20 -14.56 -0.26
CA PRO A 95 2.89 -15.98 -0.10
C PRO A 95 1.49 -16.35 -0.62
#